data_AF-A0A374UWK3-F1
#
_entry.id   AF-A0A374UWK3-F1
#
_cell.length_a   1.000
_cell.length_b   1.000
_cell.length_c   1.000
_cell.angle_alpha   90.00
_cell.angle_beta   90.00
_cell.angle_gamma   90.00
#
_symmetry.space_group_name_H-M   'P 1'
#
loop_
_entity.id
_entity.type
_entity.pdbx_description
1 polymer ?
#
loop_
_entity_poly.entity_id
_entity_poly.type
_entity_poly.pdbx_seq_one_letter_code
_entity_poly.pdbx_strand_id
1 'polypeptide(L)'
;MKSFFNFILLLFLLWGVAACSSPANKDMLEYEQTLVHADSLVQSGAADSARTVRLLSELHREYAQVKEQSGGRPLRLMPATGWKHTLWGVFATLMLSLNVWLSIRDIKFTNDRKHRRYLVDLSENEHRLFNNERERAELEECLREMSLEDDEREEVQHSLVNLMAHGSQLHEENNALRSRLKEYEDHPVPRELELLEKEGERVRELDGQVQALTATLIDSDEVVERLRSHPKFLTEVQWEHLRQLTDKVYMGVSDRLTFRFSQLTPADLQLCLLMRLRFTNAQIATLTAVSPASVSQQKFRLKKRLIQSDESLFKNGETVDAVVCGC
;
A
#
# COMPACT_ATOMS: atom_id res chain seq x y z
N MET A 1 6.67 17.21 -2.96
CA MET A 1 8.05 17.65 -2.65
C MET A 1 8.43 19.01 -3.23
N LYS A 2 8.24 19.31 -4.54
CA LYS A 2 8.56 20.65 -5.12
C LYS A 2 7.91 21.84 -4.39
N SER A 3 6.65 21.68 -3.95
CA SER A 3 5.93 22.73 -3.22
C SER A 3 6.50 23.02 -1.82
N PHE A 4 6.98 21.99 -1.10
CA PHE A 4 7.51 22.15 0.26
C PHE A 4 8.89 22.82 0.25
N PHE A 5 9.75 22.46 -0.72
CA PHE A 5 11.06 23.08 -0.91
C PHE A 5 10.93 24.56 -1.34
N ASN A 6 9.99 24.87 -2.24
CA ASN A 6 9.69 26.24 -2.62
C ASN A 6 9.11 27.06 -1.46
N PHE A 7 8.29 26.47 -0.59
CA PHE A 7 7.72 27.15 0.57
C PHE A 7 8.78 27.49 1.62
N ILE A 8 9.72 26.57 1.88
CA ILE A 8 10.86 26.82 2.78
C ILE A 8 11.78 27.90 2.19
N LEU A 9 12.07 27.84 0.89
CA LEU A 9 12.87 28.86 0.21
C LEU A 9 12.20 30.25 0.26
N LEU A 10 10.87 30.31 0.07
CA LEU A 10 10.09 31.54 0.17
C LEU A 10 10.12 32.10 1.59
N LEU A 11 9.97 31.23 2.61
CA LEU A 11 10.07 31.63 4.02
C LEU A 11 11.47 32.18 4.34
N PHE A 12 12.54 31.53 3.86
CA PHE A 12 13.91 32.01 4.03
C PHE A 12 14.15 33.36 3.37
N LEU A 13 13.62 33.57 2.16
CA LEU A 13 13.70 34.86 1.46
C LEU A 13 12.93 35.95 2.22
N LEU A 14 11.67 35.67 2.61
CA LEU A 14 10.82 36.60 3.38
C LEU A 14 11.43 36.99 4.72
N TRP A 15 12.08 36.05 5.43
CA TRP A 15 12.70 36.34 6.73
C TRP A 15 14.05 37.05 6.61
N GLY A 16 14.80 36.81 5.53
CA GLY A 16 15.99 37.58 5.18
C GLY A 16 15.69 39.06 4.96
N VAL A 17 14.51 39.40 4.40
CA VAL A 17 14.08 40.80 4.25
C VAL A 17 13.66 41.42 5.59
N ALA A 18 13.03 40.65 6.48
CA ALA A 18 12.61 41.12 7.80
C ALA A 18 13.78 41.39 8.77
N ALA A 19 14.95 40.79 8.55
CA ALA A 19 16.16 41.05 9.32
C ALA A 19 16.84 42.39 8.96
N CYS A 20 16.37 43.10 7.93
CA CYS A 20 16.95 44.33 7.42
C CYS A 20 16.27 45.63 7.91
N SER A 21 15.30 45.58 8.82
CA SER A 21 14.61 46.80 9.27
C SER A 21 14.42 46.86 10.80
N SER A 22 15.48 47.26 11.50
CA SER A 22 15.34 47.94 12.80
C SER A 22 15.59 49.43 12.57
N PRO A 23 14.74 50.34 13.09
CA PRO A 23 14.85 51.77 12.79
C PRO A 23 16.15 52.36 13.34
N ALA A 24 16.67 53.34 12.58
CA ALA A 24 17.91 54.06 12.82
C ALA A 24 17.92 54.79 14.16
N ASN A 25 19.13 55.18 14.59
CA ASN A 25 19.42 55.93 15.81
C ASN A 25 18.34 57.00 16.12
N LYS A 26 17.91 57.09 17.38
CA LYS A 26 16.78 57.93 17.85
C LYS A 26 16.90 59.37 17.35
N ASP A 27 18.13 59.90 17.33
CA ASP A 27 18.46 61.26 16.90
C ASP A 27 18.16 61.52 15.41
N MET A 28 18.27 60.52 14.54
CA MET A 28 17.99 60.64 13.10
C MET A 28 16.49 60.63 12.81
N LEU A 29 15.74 59.83 13.58
CA LEU A 29 14.28 59.79 13.48
C LEU A 29 13.64 61.11 13.95
N GLU A 30 14.20 61.68 15.02
CA GLU A 30 13.80 62.98 15.58
C GLU A 30 14.12 64.13 14.60
N TYR A 31 15.26 64.04 13.89
CA TYR A 31 15.62 64.95 12.79
C TYR A 31 14.65 64.87 11.60
N GLU A 32 14.29 63.67 11.12
CA GLU A 32 13.33 63.53 10.02
C GLU A 32 11.93 64.04 10.41
N GLN A 33 11.47 63.75 11.63
CA GLN A 33 10.19 64.27 12.13
C GLN A 33 10.16 65.80 12.22
N THR A 34 11.24 66.41 12.71
CA THR A 34 11.35 67.87 12.82
C THR A 34 11.47 68.54 11.45
N LEU A 35 12.12 67.90 10.48
CA LEU A 35 12.23 68.42 9.11
C LEU A 35 10.88 68.37 8.37
N VAL A 36 10.12 67.28 8.54
CA VAL A 36 8.74 67.17 8.01
C VAL A 36 7.81 68.19 8.68
N HIS A 37 7.98 68.44 9.98
CA HIS A 37 7.19 69.46 10.68
C HIS A 37 7.52 70.88 10.19
N ALA A 38 8.80 71.18 9.96
CA ALA A 38 9.23 72.46 9.39
C ALA A 38 8.70 72.67 7.96
N ASP A 39 8.72 71.64 7.12
CA ASP A 39 8.21 71.70 5.75
C ASP A 39 6.68 71.87 5.72
N SER A 40 5.96 71.18 6.62
CA SER A 40 4.51 71.36 6.82
C SER A 40 4.16 72.80 7.24
N LEU A 41 4.94 73.40 8.14
CA LEU A 41 4.75 74.79 8.57
C LEU A 41 4.97 75.78 7.41
N VAL A 42 5.96 75.54 6.55
CA VAL A 42 6.22 76.35 5.36
C VAL A 42 5.09 76.22 4.34
N GLN A 43 4.60 75.01 4.08
CA GLN A 43 3.50 74.76 3.14
C GLN A 43 2.15 75.32 3.63
N SER A 44 1.93 75.37 4.95
CA SER A 44 0.69 75.92 5.53
C SER A 44 0.59 77.45 5.48
N GLY A 45 1.64 78.16 5.05
CA GLY A 45 1.66 79.63 4.93
C GLY A 45 1.54 80.40 6.25
N ALA A 46 1.57 79.70 7.39
CA ALA A 46 1.24 80.24 8.71
C ALA A 46 2.44 80.75 9.51
N ALA A 47 3.63 80.83 8.92
CA ALA A 47 4.85 81.19 9.63
C ALA A 47 5.63 82.33 8.96
N ASP A 48 6.00 83.34 9.77
CA ASP A 48 6.98 84.36 9.41
C ASP A 48 8.23 83.68 8.81
N SER A 49 8.55 83.99 7.56
CA SER A 49 9.64 83.36 6.81
C SER A 49 11.00 83.41 7.54
N ALA A 50 11.20 84.43 8.38
CA ALA A 50 12.39 84.55 9.20
C ALA A 50 12.48 83.50 10.32
N ARG A 51 11.34 83.03 10.86
CA ARG A 51 11.31 82.08 11.98
C ARG A 51 11.53 80.64 11.51
N THR A 52 10.95 80.26 10.37
CA THR A 52 11.18 78.95 9.74
C THR A 52 12.61 78.79 9.26
N VAL A 53 13.20 79.84 8.67
CA VAL A 53 14.61 79.84 8.27
C VAL A 53 15.55 79.70 9.47
N ARG A 54 15.24 80.33 10.61
CA ARG A 54 16.01 80.15 11.85
C ARG A 54 15.91 78.73 12.39
N LEU A 55 14.71 78.16 12.46
CA LEU A 55 14.51 76.77 12.89
C LEU A 55 15.26 75.78 12.00
N LEU A 56 15.19 75.96 10.68
CA LEU A 56 15.91 75.10 9.73
C LEU A 56 17.43 75.25 9.87
N SER A 57 17.92 76.47 10.10
CA SER A 57 19.35 76.75 10.34
C SER A 57 19.85 76.16 11.66
N GLU A 58 19.04 76.22 12.72
CA GLU A 58 19.38 75.67 14.03
C GLU A 58 19.41 74.15 13.98
N LEU A 59 18.45 73.53 13.29
CA LEU A 59 18.40 72.10 13.02
C LEU A 59 19.60 71.63 12.17
N HIS A 60 19.99 72.40 11.15
CA HIS A 60 21.20 72.12 10.37
C HIS A 60 22.47 72.22 11.21
N ARG A 61 22.51 73.14 12.17
CA ARG A 61 23.65 73.32 13.07
C ARG A 61 23.77 72.16 14.05
N GLU A 62 22.66 71.72 14.64
CA GLU A 62 22.65 70.54 15.51
C GLU A 62 23.06 69.27 14.75
N TYR A 63 22.53 69.07 13.53
CA TYR A 63 22.93 67.95 12.69
C TYR A 63 24.42 68.01 12.31
N ALA A 64 24.95 69.19 11.98
CA ALA A 64 26.37 69.37 11.69
C ALA A 64 27.24 69.07 12.94
N GLN A 65 26.80 69.50 14.12
CA GLN A 65 27.49 69.27 15.38
C GLN A 65 27.53 67.77 15.75
N VAL A 66 26.42 67.05 15.56
CA VAL A 66 26.35 65.58 15.77
C VAL A 66 27.19 64.84 14.73
N LYS A 67 27.24 65.33 13.49
CA LYS A 67 28.08 64.79 12.41
C LYS A 67 29.59 65.00 12.65
N GLU A 68 29.98 66.11 13.26
CA GLU A 68 31.36 66.37 13.68
C GLU A 68 31.78 65.48 14.86
N GLN A 69 30.90 65.31 15.85
CA GLN A 69 31.14 64.39 16.98
C GLN A 69 31.27 62.92 16.55
N SER A 70 30.62 62.54 15.44
CA SER A 70 30.73 61.21 14.84
C SER A 70 31.89 61.08 13.83
N GLY A 71 32.81 62.05 13.79
CA GLY A 71 34.05 61.99 13.04
C GLY A 71 33.86 62.08 11.52
N GLY A 72 32.81 62.77 11.05
CA GLY A 72 32.54 62.98 9.63
C GLY A 72 32.10 61.74 8.86
N ARG A 73 31.89 60.61 9.52
CA ARG A 73 31.34 59.41 8.88
C ARG A 73 29.85 59.68 8.58
N PRO A 74 29.34 59.27 7.40
CA PRO A 74 27.90 59.30 7.18
C PRO A 74 27.23 58.52 8.31
N LEU A 75 26.16 59.07 8.90
CA LEU A 75 25.30 58.41 9.88
C LEU A 75 24.65 57.20 9.19
N ARG A 76 25.44 56.13 9.04
CA ARG A 76 25.05 54.88 8.42
C ARG A 76 24.35 54.05 9.47
N LEU A 77 23.24 53.44 9.06
CA LEU A 77 22.60 52.31 9.72
C LEU A 77 23.67 51.44 10.40
N MET A 78 23.59 51.31 11.72
CA MET A 78 24.54 50.53 12.49
C MET A 78 24.52 49.09 11.91
N PRO A 79 25.68 48.52 11.51
CA PRO A 79 25.67 47.14 11.04
C PRO A 79 25.18 46.26 12.18
N ALA A 80 24.28 45.33 11.88
CA ALA A 80 23.81 44.36 12.86
C ALA A 80 25.02 43.70 13.55
N THR A 81 24.99 43.65 14.89
CA THR A 81 26.06 43.05 15.73
C THR A 81 26.52 41.73 15.12
N GLY A 82 27.82 41.60 14.80
CA GLY A 82 28.37 40.46 14.04
C GLY A 82 28.06 39.08 14.63
N TRP A 83 27.75 39.01 15.92
CA TRP A 83 27.27 37.80 16.59
C TRP A 83 25.91 37.30 16.07
N LYS A 84 25.02 38.20 15.65
CA LYS A 84 23.72 37.82 15.04
C LYS A 84 23.91 37.19 13.65
N HIS A 85 24.85 37.71 12.85
CA HIS A 85 25.16 37.13 11.54
C HIS A 85 25.79 35.74 11.64
N THR A 86 26.67 35.53 12.62
CA THR A 86 27.27 34.21 12.85
C THR A 86 26.23 33.20 13.36
N LEU A 87 25.36 33.59 14.30
CA LEU A 87 24.24 32.75 14.76
C LEU A 87 23.29 32.36 13.61
N TRP A 88 22.92 33.32 12.76
CA TRP A 88 22.10 33.04 11.59
C TRP A 88 22.80 32.12 10.57
N GLY A 89 24.12 32.27 10.39
CA GLY A 89 24.91 31.37 9.55
C GLY A 89 24.94 29.93 10.09
N VAL A 90 25.12 29.75 11.39
CA VAL A 90 25.07 28.43 12.04
C VAL A 90 23.66 27.84 11.93
N PHE A 91 22.62 28.63 12.20
CA PHE A 91 21.23 28.15 12.06
C PHE A 91 20.89 27.74 10.63
N ALA A 92 21.32 28.53 9.63
CA ALA A 92 21.10 28.21 8.22
C ALA A 92 21.82 26.92 7.80
N THR A 93 23.06 26.70 8.24
CA THR A 93 23.81 25.47 7.95
C THR A 93 23.22 24.25 8.66
N LEU A 94 22.72 24.40 9.88
CA LEU A 94 22.03 23.34 10.63
C LEU A 94 20.68 22.98 9.98
N MET A 95 19.93 23.98 9.52
CA MET A 95 18.69 23.75 8.77
C MET A 95 18.95 23.09 7.41
N LEU A 96 19.99 23.50 6.69
CA LEU A 96 20.36 22.90 5.40
C LEU A 96 20.76 21.42 5.58
N SER A 97 21.60 21.14 6.59
CA SER A 97 22.03 19.76 6.90
C SER A 97 20.86 18.88 7.36
N LEU A 98 19.93 19.40 8.18
CA LEU A 98 18.72 18.68 8.56
C LEU A 98 17.83 18.39 7.34
N ASN A 99 17.68 19.35 6.43
CA ASN A 99 16.88 19.18 5.21
C ASN A 99 17.48 18.11 4.28
N VAL A 100 18.80 18.13 4.10
CA VAL A 100 19.53 17.10 3.34
C VAL A 100 19.36 15.73 4.01
N TRP A 101 19.52 15.63 5.34
CA TRP A 101 19.35 14.38 6.07
C TRP A 101 17.93 13.81 5.96
N LEU A 102 16.90 14.66 6.12
CA LEU A 102 15.51 14.26 5.96
C LEU A 102 15.21 13.81 4.53
N SER A 103 15.78 14.47 3.52
CA SER A 103 15.61 14.10 2.12
C SER A 103 16.23 12.75 1.80
N ILE A 104 17.46 12.48 2.27
CA ILE A 104 18.11 11.17 2.11
C ILE A 104 17.30 10.08 2.80
N ARG A 105 16.80 10.34 4.01
CA ARG A 105 15.98 9.39 4.77
C ARG A 105 14.67 9.07 4.05
N ASP A 106 14.01 10.07 3.46
CA ASP A 106 12.75 9.88 2.72
C ASP A 106 12.96 9.11 1.42
N ILE A 107 14.05 9.39 0.68
CA ILE A 107 14.41 8.63 -0.52
C ILE A 107 14.69 7.17 -0.18
N LYS A 108 15.45 6.89 0.88
CA LYS A 108 15.71 5.52 1.34
C LYS A 108 14.40 4.80 1.70
N PHE A 109 13.55 5.45 2.49
CA PHE A 109 12.29 4.87 2.94
C PHE A 109 11.30 4.62 1.80
N THR A 110 11.24 5.51 0.81
CA THR A 110 10.40 5.32 -0.37
C THR A 110 10.91 4.20 -1.27
N ASN A 111 12.22 4.01 -1.39
CA ASN A 111 12.82 2.88 -2.10
C ASN A 111 12.57 1.54 -1.37
N ASP A 112 12.77 1.47 -0.05
CA ASP A 112 12.47 0.25 0.74
C ASP A 112 11.00 -0.17 0.61
N ARG A 113 10.07 0.80 0.60
CA ARG A 113 8.64 0.55 0.36
C ARG A 113 8.34 0.05 -1.05
N LYS A 114 9.09 0.47 -2.06
CA LYS A 114 8.93 -0.04 -3.43
C LYS A 114 9.45 -1.47 -3.52
N HIS A 115 10.62 -1.74 -2.95
CA HIS A 115 11.21 -3.07 -2.90
C HIS A 115 10.26 -4.10 -2.24
N ARG A 116 9.73 -3.77 -1.05
CA ARG A 116 8.75 -4.63 -0.36
C ARG A 116 7.50 -4.87 -1.19
N ARG A 117 6.96 -3.85 -1.87
CA ARG A 117 5.80 -4.01 -2.74
C ARG A 117 6.11 -4.95 -3.89
N TYR A 118 7.23 -4.79 -4.57
CA TYR A 118 7.61 -5.69 -5.66
C TYR A 118 7.80 -7.14 -5.20
N LEU A 119 8.34 -7.37 -3.99
CA LEU A 119 8.42 -8.72 -3.42
C LEU A 119 7.03 -9.32 -3.17
N VAL A 120 6.12 -8.54 -2.57
CA VAL A 120 4.75 -8.98 -2.30
C VAL A 120 4.03 -9.26 -3.61
N ASP A 121 4.05 -8.31 -4.55
CA ASP A 121 3.42 -8.43 -5.88
C ASP A 121 3.97 -9.66 -6.63
N LEU A 122 5.29 -9.92 -6.55
CA LEU A 122 5.91 -11.09 -7.16
C LEU A 122 5.42 -12.38 -6.51
N SER A 123 5.42 -12.46 -5.18
CA SER A 123 4.95 -13.65 -4.46
C SER A 123 3.46 -13.92 -4.70
N GLU A 124 2.65 -12.86 -4.82
CA GLU A 124 1.23 -12.95 -5.13
C GLU A 124 1.02 -13.45 -6.56
N ASN A 125 1.74 -12.88 -7.53
CA ASN A 125 1.66 -13.33 -8.92
C ASN A 125 2.19 -14.76 -9.12
N GLU A 126 3.21 -15.20 -8.38
CA GLU A 126 3.67 -16.59 -8.36
C GLU A 126 2.59 -17.53 -7.82
N HIS A 127 1.89 -17.13 -6.77
CA HIS A 127 0.76 -17.91 -6.24
C HIS A 127 -0.39 -18.00 -7.26
N ARG A 128 -0.72 -16.89 -7.93
CA ARG A 128 -1.73 -16.85 -8.99
C ARG A 128 -1.34 -17.75 -10.16
N LEU A 129 -0.07 -17.78 -10.53
CA LEU A 129 0.45 -18.64 -11.60
C LEU A 129 0.32 -20.12 -11.23
N PHE A 130 0.68 -20.49 -9.99
CA PHE A 130 0.53 -21.85 -9.50
C PHE A 130 -0.93 -22.33 -9.54
N ASN A 131 -1.87 -21.48 -9.08
CA ASN A 131 -3.29 -21.84 -9.13
C ASN A 131 -3.81 -21.93 -10.56
N ASN A 132 -3.37 -21.04 -11.46
CA ASN A 132 -3.69 -21.08 -12.89
C ASN A 132 -3.20 -22.40 -13.54
N GLU A 133 -1.98 -22.85 -13.21
CA GLU A 133 -1.44 -24.13 -13.68
C GLU A 133 -2.24 -25.33 -13.17
N ARG A 134 -2.65 -25.31 -11.90
CA ARG A 134 -3.50 -26.35 -11.31
C ARG A 134 -4.87 -26.42 -12.00
N GLU A 135 -5.53 -25.28 -12.20
CA GLU A 135 -6.80 -25.22 -12.91
C GLU A 135 -6.65 -25.71 -14.36
N ARG A 136 -5.55 -25.32 -15.03
CA ARG A 136 -5.25 -25.79 -16.38
C ARG A 136 -5.14 -27.32 -16.42
N ALA A 137 -4.41 -27.92 -15.48
CA ALA A 137 -4.26 -29.37 -15.40
C ALA A 137 -5.60 -30.09 -15.17
N GLU A 138 -6.46 -29.54 -14.30
CA GLU A 138 -7.80 -30.10 -14.04
C GLU A 138 -8.71 -30.03 -15.29
N LEU A 139 -8.66 -28.93 -16.05
CA LEU A 139 -9.43 -28.79 -17.29
C LEU A 139 -8.86 -29.63 -18.45
N GLU A 140 -7.54 -29.78 -18.56
CA GLU A 140 -6.90 -30.70 -19.53
C GLU A 140 -7.29 -32.16 -19.27
N GLU A 141 -7.32 -32.57 -18.00
CA GLU A 141 -7.80 -33.90 -17.61
C GLU A 141 -9.29 -34.07 -17.94
N CYS A 142 -10.12 -33.07 -17.63
CA CYS A 142 -11.54 -33.06 -18.00
C CYS A 142 -11.73 -33.23 -19.51
N LEU A 143 -10.98 -32.50 -20.34
CA LEU A 143 -11.04 -32.59 -21.80
C LEU A 143 -10.60 -33.96 -22.34
N ARG A 144 -9.64 -34.61 -21.68
CA ARG A 144 -9.18 -35.96 -22.05
C ARG A 144 -10.22 -37.02 -21.77
N GLU A 145 -11.01 -36.86 -20.71
CA GLU A 145 -12.04 -37.81 -20.29
C GLU A 145 -13.38 -37.63 -21.01
N MET A 146 -13.61 -36.46 -21.63
CA MET A 146 -14.82 -36.17 -22.40
C MET A 146 -14.80 -36.79 -23.81
N SER A 147 -15.97 -37.23 -24.31
CA SER A 147 -16.17 -37.69 -25.69
C SER A 147 -16.23 -36.52 -26.70
N LEU A 148 -16.06 -36.85 -27.99
CA LEU A 148 -15.64 -35.94 -29.06
C LEU A 148 -16.65 -34.89 -29.58
N GLU A 149 -17.93 -34.88 -29.18
CA GLU A 149 -18.98 -34.05 -29.85
C GLU A 149 -19.84 -33.13 -28.93
N ASP A 150 -19.37 -32.72 -27.75
CA ASP A 150 -20.17 -31.85 -26.85
C ASP A 150 -19.84 -30.34 -26.98
N ASP A 151 -20.86 -29.48 -27.04
CA ASP A 151 -20.76 -28.00 -26.92
C ASP A 151 -20.00 -27.57 -25.64
N GLU A 152 -20.14 -28.34 -24.56
CA GLU A 152 -19.41 -28.12 -23.30
C GLU A 152 -17.89 -28.26 -23.48
N ARG A 153 -17.44 -29.05 -24.47
CA ARG A 153 -16.02 -29.24 -24.79
C ARG A 153 -15.42 -27.96 -25.37
N GLU A 154 -16.13 -27.30 -26.27
CA GLU A 154 -15.69 -26.03 -26.85
C GLU A 154 -15.57 -24.96 -25.77
N GLU A 155 -16.51 -24.92 -24.82
CA GLU A 155 -16.47 -23.97 -23.71
C GLU A 155 -15.27 -24.22 -22.78
N VAL A 156 -14.99 -25.48 -22.45
CA VAL A 156 -13.81 -25.84 -21.64
C VAL A 156 -12.51 -25.52 -22.39
N GLN A 157 -12.45 -25.79 -23.71
CA GLN A 157 -11.31 -25.41 -24.55
C GLN A 157 -11.10 -23.89 -24.60
N HIS A 158 -12.17 -23.11 -24.73
CA HIS A 158 -12.10 -21.66 -24.69
C HIS A 158 -11.60 -21.15 -23.32
N SER A 159 -12.08 -21.73 -22.22
CA SER A 159 -11.57 -21.43 -20.87
C SER A 159 -10.08 -21.76 -20.74
N LEU A 160 -9.63 -22.88 -21.30
CA LEU A 160 -8.22 -23.27 -21.31
C LEU A 160 -7.35 -22.24 -22.05
N VAL A 161 -7.79 -21.77 -23.21
CA VAL A 161 -7.09 -20.73 -23.98
C VAL A 161 -6.98 -19.43 -23.19
N ASN A 162 -8.05 -19.02 -22.51
CA ASN A 162 -8.02 -17.83 -21.66
C ASN A 162 -7.06 -17.98 -20.47
N LEU A 163 -7.03 -19.15 -19.83
CA LEU A 163 -6.09 -19.44 -18.75
C LEU A 163 -4.64 -19.42 -19.24
N MET A 164 -4.36 -19.97 -20.43
CA MET A 164 -3.03 -19.92 -21.04
C MET A 164 -2.58 -18.48 -21.35
N ALA A 165 -3.47 -17.66 -21.91
CA ALA A 165 -3.18 -16.25 -22.17
C ALA A 165 -2.90 -15.49 -20.85
N HIS A 166 -3.70 -15.73 -19.82
CA HIS A 166 -3.51 -15.12 -18.50
C HIS A 166 -2.21 -15.58 -17.83
N GLY A 167 -1.87 -16.87 -17.91
CA GLY A 167 -0.61 -17.41 -17.40
C GLY A 167 0.61 -16.82 -18.09
N SER A 168 0.55 -16.61 -19.42
CA SER A 168 1.59 -15.93 -20.18
C SER A 168 1.79 -14.48 -19.69
N GLN A 169 0.70 -13.74 -19.47
CA GLN A 169 0.77 -12.38 -18.95
C GLN A 169 1.40 -12.35 -17.54
N LEU A 170 0.98 -13.23 -16.63
CA LEU A 170 1.56 -13.32 -15.29
C LEU A 170 3.05 -13.64 -15.34
N HIS A 171 3.48 -14.48 -16.29
CA HIS A 171 4.89 -14.79 -16.48
C HIS A 171 5.70 -13.57 -16.95
N GLU A 172 5.16 -12.78 -17.88
CA GLU A 172 5.76 -11.50 -18.31
C GLU A 172 5.85 -10.49 -17.16
N GLU A 173 4.78 -10.34 -16.38
CA GLU A 173 4.74 -9.47 -15.20
C GLU A 173 5.78 -9.90 -14.16
N ASN A 174 5.89 -11.21 -13.87
CA ASN A 174 6.89 -11.76 -12.96
C ASN A 174 8.32 -11.51 -13.46
N ASN A 175 8.57 -11.67 -14.76
CA ASN A 175 9.87 -11.37 -15.35
C ASN A 175 10.21 -9.87 -15.24
N ALA A 176 9.24 -8.98 -15.43
CA ALA A 176 9.40 -7.55 -15.23
C ALA A 176 9.65 -7.19 -13.76
N LEU A 177 8.91 -7.78 -12.81
CA LEU A 177 9.10 -7.60 -11.36
C LEU A 177 10.47 -8.08 -10.92
N ARG A 178 10.90 -9.29 -11.34
CA ARG A 178 12.24 -9.82 -11.06
C ARG A 178 13.34 -8.91 -11.61
N SER A 179 13.15 -8.35 -12.81
CA SER A 179 14.10 -7.40 -13.39
C SER A 179 14.19 -6.11 -12.57
N ARG A 180 13.06 -5.56 -12.11
CA ARG A 180 13.04 -4.41 -11.20
C ARG A 180 13.63 -4.73 -9.83
N LEU A 181 13.46 -5.95 -9.35
CA LEU A 181 13.95 -6.38 -8.04
C LEU A 181 15.47 -6.46 -7.98
N LYS A 182 16.13 -6.81 -9.10
CA LYS A 182 17.61 -6.78 -9.22
C LYS A 182 18.21 -5.40 -8.91
N GLU A 183 17.48 -4.31 -9.15
CA GLU A 183 17.94 -2.95 -8.81
C GLU A 183 18.07 -2.74 -7.29
N TYR A 184 17.50 -3.63 -6.48
CA TYR A 184 17.48 -3.55 -5.02
C TYR A 184 18.34 -4.63 -4.34
N GLU A 185 19.06 -5.47 -5.10
CA GLU A 185 19.81 -6.63 -4.58
C GLU A 185 20.87 -6.23 -3.53
N ASP A 186 21.47 -5.04 -3.67
CA ASP A 186 22.50 -4.52 -2.76
C ASP A 186 21.95 -3.79 -1.51
N HIS A 187 20.62 -3.71 -1.34
CA HIS A 187 20.02 -2.91 -0.26
C HIS A 187 19.78 -3.73 1.01
N PRO A 188 20.25 -3.28 2.19
CA PRO A 188 20.06 -4.01 3.43
C PRO A 188 18.59 -3.97 3.87
N VAL A 189 18.05 -5.15 4.18
CA VAL A 189 16.68 -5.32 4.68
C VAL A 189 16.50 -4.63 6.05
N PRO A 190 15.44 -3.83 6.26
CA PRO A 190 15.22 -3.20 7.56
C PRO A 190 14.80 -4.20 8.64
N ARG A 191 15.37 -4.09 9.85
CA ARG A 191 15.13 -4.94 11.03
C ARG A 191 13.65 -5.16 11.41
N GLU A 192 12.78 -4.18 11.16
CA GLU A 192 11.33 -4.33 11.40
C GLU A 192 10.70 -5.39 10.48
N LEU A 193 11.23 -5.58 9.27
CA LEU A 193 10.77 -6.61 8.34
C LEU A 193 11.15 -8.00 8.84
N GLU A 194 12.38 -8.16 9.37
CA GLU A 194 12.83 -9.43 9.97
C GLU A 194 11.95 -9.86 11.14
N LEU A 195 11.51 -8.90 11.98
CA LEU A 195 10.59 -9.19 13.08
C LEU A 195 9.21 -9.62 12.58
N LEU A 196 8.67 -8.94 11.57
CA LEU A 196 7.39 -9.30 10.94
C LEU A 196 7.47 -10.66 10.23
N GLU A 197 8.59 -10.96 9.60
CA GLU A 197 8.84 -12.25 8.96
C GLU A 197 8.82 -13.38 10.00
N LYS A 198 9.50 -13.18 11.13
CA LYS A 198 9.48 -14.14 12.24
C LYS A 198 8.09 -14.37 12.83
N GLU A 199 7.29 -13.32 13.00
CA GLU A 199 5.89 -13.48 13.43
C GLU A 199 5.05 -14.18 12.36
N GLY A 200 5.29 -13.86 11.08
CA GLY A 200 4.65 -14.55 9.95
C GLY A 200 5.00 -16.04 9.88
N GLU A 201 6.25 -16.40 10.14
CA GLU A 201 6.70 -17.80 10.24
C GLU A 201 5.95 -18.54 11.34
N ARG A 202 5.81 -17.93 12.52
CA ARG A 202 5.02 -18.51 13.63
C ARG A 202 3.57 -18.74 13.24
N VAL A 203 2.92 -17.77 12.59
CA VAL A 203 1.54 -17.92 12.13
C VAL A 203 1.42 -19.07 11.12
N ARG A 204 2.36 -19.19 10.17
CA ARG A 204 2.38 -20.32 9.22
C ARG A 204 2.62 -21.66 9.90
N GLU A 205 3.49 -21.71 10.91
CA GLU A 205 3.74 -22.92 11.67
C GLU A 205 2.47 -23.36 12.42
N LEU A 206 1.79 -22.43 13.09
CA LEU A 206 0.52 -22.71 13.75
C LEU A 206 -0.55 -23.17 12.77
N ASP A 207 -0.69 -22.50 11.63
CA ASP A 207 -1.65 -22.90 10.59
C ASP A 207 -1.33 -24.30 10.06
N GLY A 208 -0.06 -24.60 9.80
CA GLY A 208 0.39 -25.93 9.41
C GLY A 208 0.07 -27.00 10.46
N GLN A 209 0.24 -26.70 11.76
CA GLN A 209 -0.14 -27.59 12.85
C GLN A 209 -1.65 -27.82 12.91
N VAL A 210 -2.45 -26.77 12.75
CA VAL A 210 -3.93 -26.87 12.72
C VAL A 210 -4.37 -27.71 11.53
N GLN A 211 -3.80 -27.49 10.35
CA GLN A 211 -4.11 -28.27 9.16
C GLN A 211 -3.69 -29.75 9.32
N ALA A 212 -2.53 -30.02 9.90
CA ALA A 212 -2.07 -31.38 10.18
C ALA A 212 -2.99 -32.08 11.18
N LEU A 213 -3.33 -31.41 12.29
CA LEU A 213 -4.26 -31.96 13.28
C LEU A 213 -5.64 -32.22 12.69
N THR A 214 -6.14 -31.29 11.87
CA THR A 214 -7.39 -31.43 11.14
C THR A 214 -7.36 -32.64 10.21
N ALA A 215 -6.28 -32.82 9.45
CA ALA A 215 -6.08 -34.00 8.61
C ALA A 215 -6.06 -35.28 9.45
N THR A 216 -5.31 -35.33 10.56
CA THR A 216 -5.30 -36.52 11.42
C THR A 216 -6.67 -36.85 12.01
N LEU A 217 -7.48 -35.84 12.34
CA LEU A 217 -8.83 -36.03 12.87
C LEU A 217 -9.78 -36.62 11.82
N ILE A 218 -9.68 -36.15 10.58
CA ILE A 218 -10.45 -36.69 9.45
C ILE A 218 -9.98 -38.13 9.12
N ASP A 219 -8.67 -38.35 9.11
CA ASP A 219 -8.06 -39.64 8.76
C ASP A 219 -8.33 -40.71 9.82
N SER A 220 -8.54 -40.30 11.08
CA SER A 220 -8.88 -41.21 12.19
C SER A 220 -10.37 -41.62 12.20
N ASP A 221 -11.21 -41.02 11.35
CA ASP A 221 -12.62 -41.43 11.24
C ASP A 221 -12.74 -42.72 10.43
N GLU A 222 -13.30 -43.77 11.06
CA GLU A 222 -13.40 -45.11 10.46
C GLU A 222 -14.20 -45.14 9.15
N VAL A 223 -15.17 -44.24 8.99
CA VAL A 223 -15.99 -44.17 7.78
C VAL A 223 -15.16 -43.54 6.66
N VAL A 224 -14.46 -42.44 6.94
CA VAL A 224 -13.58 -41.79 5.96
C VAL A 224 -12.43 -42.71 5.53
N GLU A 225 -11.74 -43.35 6.48
CA GLU A 225 -10.65 -44.29 6.19
C GLU A 225 -11.11 -45.43 5.27
N ARG A 226 -12.28 -46.01 5.57
CA ARG A 226 -12.87 -47.09 4.77
C ARG A 226 -13.25 -46.63 3.37
N LEU A 227 -13.85 -45.44 3.24
CA LEU A 227 -14.24 -44.89 1.93
C LEU A 227 -13.03 -44.53 1.07
N ARG A 228 -11.92 -44.11 1.67
CA ARG A 228 -10.67 -43.85 0.93
C ARG A 228 -9.99 -45.12 0.47
N SER A 229 -9.95 -46.16 1.30
CA SER A 229 -9.34 -47.45 0.97
C SER A 229 -10.19 -48.28 0.00
N HIS A 230 -11.51 -48.26 0.17
CA HIS A 230 -12.45 -49.04 -0.63
C HIS A 230 -13.67 -48.18 -1.00
N PRO A 231 -13.53 -47.27 -1.97
CA PRO A 231 -14.62 -46.39 -2.36
C PRO A 231 -15.80 -47.19 -2.90
N LYS A 232 -17.00 -46.88 -2.39
CA LYS A 232 -18.28 -47.48 -2.77
C LYS A 232 -19.34 -46.39 -2.76
N PHE A 233 -20.42 -46.60 -3.51
CA PHE A 233 -21.54 -45.67 -3.49
C PHE A 233 -22.03 -45.38 -2.07
N LEU A 234 -22.24 -44.11 -1.76
CA LEU A 234 -22.62 -43.65 -0.43
C LEU A 234 -24.11 -43.87 -0.17
N THR A 235 -24.41 -44.39 1.02
CA THR A 235 -25.78 -44.45 1.55
C THR A 235 -26.16 -43.13 2.24
N GLU A 236 -27.46 -42.84 2.36
CA GLU A 236 -27.96 -41.64 3.05
C GLU A 236 -27.42 -41.49 4.49
N VAL A 237 -27.25 -42.60 5.20
CA VAL A 237 -26.68 -42.60 6.56
C VAL A 237 -25.20 -42.18 6.54
N GLN A 238 -24.44 -42.61 5.53
CA GLN A 238 -23.04 -42.21 5.38
C GLN A 238 -22.92 -40.76 4.97
N TRP A 239 -23.82 -40.24 4.12
CA TRP A 239 -23.86 -38.83 3.78
C TRP A 239 -24.08 -37.94 5.00
N GLU A 240 -25.04 -38.30 5.85
CA GLU A 240 -25.31 -37.55 7.08
C GLU A 240 -24.12 -37.63 8.05
N HIS A 241 -23.48 -38.79 8.19
CA HIS A 241 -22.26 -38.94 9.01
C HIS A 241 -21.13 -38.03 8.52
N LEU A 242 -20.85 -38.04 7.21
CA LEU A 242 -19.80 -37.20 6.62
C LEU A 242 -20.12 -35.71 6.79
N ARG A 243 -21.40 -35.32 6.69
CA ARG A 243 -21.85 -33.95 6.95
C ARG A 243 -21.60 -33.52 8.39
N GLN A 244 -22.02 -34.32 9.35
CA GLN A 244 -21.81 -34.03 10.76
C GLN A 244 -20.33 -33.97 11.13
N LEU A 245 -19.51 -34.89 10.59
CA LEU A 245 -18.06 -34.86 10.76
C LEU A 245 -17.47 -33.57 10.20
N THR A 246 -17.84 -33.21 8.97
CA THR A 246 -17.33 -32.00 8.29
C THR A 246 -17.74 -30.74 9.06
N ASP A 247 -19.00 -30.65 9.50
CA ASP A 247 -19.49 -29.51 10.28
C ASP A 247 -18.81 -29.41 11.65
N LYS A 248 -18.49 -30.54 12.29
CA LYS A 248 -17.75 -30.55 13.55
C LYS A 248 -16.31 -30.08 13.36
N VAL A 249 -15.64 -30.55 12.31
CA VAL A 249 -14.24 -30.23 12.02
C VAL A 249 -14.09 -28.78 11.54
N TYR A 250 -15.06 -28.28 10.77
CA TYR A 250 -15.00 -27.00 10.08
C TYR A 250 -16.06 -25.99 10.55
N MET A 251 -16.49 -26.06 11.81
CA MET A 251 -17.33 -25.05 12.46
C MET A 251 -18.64 -24.75 11.70
N GLY A 252 -19.46 -25.76 11.42
CA GLY A 252 -20.77 -25.60 10.79
C GLY A 252 -20.69 -25.13 9.34
N VAL A 253 -19.74 -25.68 8.57
CA VAL A 253 -19.51 -25.28 7.18
C VAL A 253 -20.74 -25.41 6.30
N SER A 254 -21.56 -26.45 6.49
CA SER A 254 -22.74 -26.70 5.66
C SER A 254 -23.70 -25.51 5.69
N ASP A 255 -24.01 -25.03 6.90
CA ASP A 255 -24.92 -23.89 7.09
C ASP A 255 -24.31 -22.60 6.52
N ARG A 256 -23.00 -22.43 6.67
CA ARG A 256 -22.27 -21.26 6.13
C ARG A 256 -22.22 -21.25 4.61
N LEU A 257 -22.01 -22.40 3.98
CA LEU A 257 -22.05 -22.56 2.52
C LEU A 257 -23.46 -22.29 1.98
N THR A 258 -24.49 -22.86 2.61
CA THR A 258 -25.89 -22.61 2.20
C THR A 258 -26.30 -21.16 2.40
N PHE A 259 -25.87 -20.52 3.49
CA PHE A 259 -26.14 -19.11 3.75
C PHE A 259 -25.43 -18.19 2.74
N ARG A 260 -24.15 -18.47 2.45
CA ARG A 260 -23.34 -17.67 1.52
C ARG A 260 -23.78 -17.87 0.07
N PHE A 261 -24.18 -19.09 -0.30
CA PHE A 261 -24.52 -19.46 -1.67
C PHE A 261 -25.89 -20.16 -1.72
N SER A 262 -26.95 -19.36 -1.60
CA SER A 262 -28.34 -19.84 -1.59
C SER A 262 -28.80 -20.50 -2.90
N GLN A 263 -28.04 -20.34 -3.99
CA GLN A 263 -28.33 -20.91 -5.30
C GLN A 263 -27.75 -22.33 -5.50
N LEU A 264 -26.97 -22.85 -4.54
CA LEU A 264 -26.37 -24.17 -4.64
C LEU A 264 -27.41 -25.28 -4.50
N THR A 265 -27.34 -26.26 -5.38
CA THR A 265 -28.20 -27.45 -5.32
C THR A 265 -27.70 -28.43 -4.24
N PRO A 266 -28.52 -29.38 -3.77
CA PRO A 266 -28.07 -30.41 -2.82
C PRO A 266 -26.87 -31.21 -3.35
N ALA A 267 -26.82 -31.49 -4.66
CA ALA A 267 -25.68 -32.16 -5.30
C ALA A 267 -24.40 -31.32 -5.25
N ASP A 268 -24.52 -30.00 -5.35
CA ASP A 268 -23.38 -29.09 -5.22
C ASP A 268 -22.82 -29.07 -3.80
N LEU A 269 -23.69 -29.09 -2.80
CA LEU A 269 -23.29 -29.18 -1.39
C LEU A 269 -22.59 -30.51 -1.09
N GLN A 270 -23.09 -31.62 -1.64
CA GLN A 270 -22.44 -32.92 -1.57
C GLN A 270 -21.04 -32.91 -2.20
N LEU A 271 -20.90 -32.30 -3.38
CA LEU A 271 -19.61 -32.14 -4.05
C LEU A 271 -18.64 -31.27 -3.21
N CYS A 272 -19.11 -30.13 -2.67
CA CYS A 272 -18.33 -29.26 -1.79
C CYS A 272 -17.82 -30.01 -0.55
N LEU A 273 -18.68 -30.82 0.05
CA LEU A 273 -18.33 -31.64 1.21
C LEU A 273 -17.24 -32.67 0.88
N LEU A 274 -17.39 -33.40 -0.22
CA LEU A 274 -16.39 -34.41 -0.61
C LEU A 274 -15.04 -33.78 -1.00
N MET A 275 -15.06 -32.61 -1.65
CA MET A 275 -13.84 -31.85 -1.92
C MET A 275 -13.15 -31.39 -0.63
N ARG A 276 -13.92 -30.86 0.33
CA ARG A 276 -13.37 -30.41 1.62
C ARG A 276 -12.76 -31.55 2.44
N LEU A 277 -13.32 -32.75 2.34
CA LEU A 277 -12.76 -33.98 2.92
C LEU A 277 -11.57 -34.57 2.14
N ARG A 278 -11.15 -33.91 1.06
CA ARG A 278 -10.00 -34.26 0.21
C ARG A 278 -10.13 -35.62 -0.48
N PHE A 279 -11.33 -36.01 -0.89
CA PHE A 279 -11.50 -37.15 -1.79
C PHE A 279 -11.01 -36.80 -3.21
N THR A 280 -10.34 -37.74 -3.88
CA THR A 280 -9.89 -37.56 -5.26
C THR A 280 -11.07 -37.59 -6.23
N ASN A 281 -10.93 -37.02 -7.44
CA ASN A 281 -12.01 -37.04 -8.44
C ASN A 281 -12.49 -38.47 -8.75
N ALA A 282 -11.57 -39.45 -8.81
CA ALA A 282 -11.91 -40.84 -9.02
C ALA A 282 -12.69 -41.45 -7.84
N GLN A 283 -12.33 -41.09 -6.59
CA GLN A 283 -13.08 -41.50 -5.41
C GLN A 283 -14.46 -40.85 -5.40
N ILE A 284 -14.57 -39.54 -5.63
CA ILE A 284 -15.84 -38.81 -5.71
C ILE A 284 -16.76 -39.47 -6.73
N ALA A 285 -16.25 -39.76 -7.92
CA ALA A 285 -16.99 -40.43 -9.00
C ALA A 285 -17.60 -41.76 -8.53
N THR A 286 -16.80 -42.57 -7.84
CA THR A 286 -17.24 -43.86 -7.28
C THR A 286 -18.25 -43.68 -6.14
N LEU A 287 -18.05 -42.69 -5.27
CA LEU A 287 -18.92 -42.39 -4.12
C LEU A 287 -20.31 -41.90 -4.54
N THR A 288 -20.38 -41.14 -5.65
CA THR A 288 -21.64 -40.59 -6.19
C THR A 288 -22.19 -41.40 -7.36
N ALA A 289 -21.57 -42.52 -7.74
CA ALA A 289 -21.93 -43.37 -8.88
C ALA A 289 -22.05 -42.61 -10.21
N VAL A 290 -21.09 -41.74 -10.49
CA VAL A 290 -20.96 -41.03 -11.77
C VAL A 290 -19.60 -41.31 -12.40
N SER A 291 -19.38 -40.91 -13.66
CA SER A 291 -18.05 -40.99 -14.27
C SER A 291 -17.11 -39.89 -13.73
N PRO A 292 -15.78 -40.11 -13.71
CA PRO A 292 -14.81 -39.07 -13.36
C PRO A 292 -15.00 -37.76 -14.16
N ALA A 293 -15.29 -37.87 -15.47
CA ALA A 293 -15.61 -36.74 -16.33
C ALA A 293 -16.80 -35.92 -15.80
N SER A 294 -17.84 -36.60 -15.31
CA SER A 294 -19.03 -35.95 -14.75
C SER A 294 -18.71 -35.15 -13.49
N VAL A 295 -17.76 -35.61 -12.66
CA VAL A 295 -17.32 -34.87 -11.47
C VAL A 295 -16.60 -33.59 -11.89
N SER A 296 -15.71 -33.66 -12.87
CA SER A 296 -14.99 -32.49 -13.39
C SER A 296 -15.95 -31.46 -14.01
N GLN A 297 -16.95 -31.92 -14.78
CA GLN A 297 -18.03 -31.07 -15.29
C GLN A 297 -18.86 -30.45 -14.17
N GLN A 298 -19.22 -31.22 -13.13
CA GLN A 298 -19.94 -30.70 -11.97
C GLN A 298 -19.13 -29.60 -11.24
N LYS A 299 -17.81 -29.76 -11.10
CA LYS A 299 -16.93 -28.71 -10.55
C LYS A 299 -16.93 -27.45 -11.41
N PHE A 300 -16.89 -27.60 -12.73
CA PHE A 300 -16.97 -26.47 -13.66
C PHE A 300 -18.31 -25.73 -13.55
N ARG A 301 -19.43 -26.47 -13.52
CA ARG A 301 -20.77 -25.90 -13.32
C ARG A 301 -20.91 -25.23 -11.95
N LEU A 302 -20.33 -25.83 -10.90
CA LEU A 302 -20.24 -25.25 -9.57
C LEU A 302 -19.48 -23.93 -9.58
N LYS A 303 -18.31 -23.86 -10.23
CA LYS A 303 -17.54 -22.62 -10.40
C LYS A 303 -18.39 -21.49 -10.97
N LYS A 304 -19.14 -21.76 -12.04
CA LYS A 304 -20.04 -20.77 -12.66
C LYS A 304 -21.10 -20.26 -11.70
N ARG A 305 -21.76 -21.15 -10.94
CA ARG A 305 -22.78 -20.76 -9.96
C ARG A 305 -22.20 -19.92 -8.82
N LEU A 306 -20.99 -20.25 -8.36
CA LEU A 306 -20.29 -19.46 -7.34
C LEU A 306 -19.96 -18.05 -7.87
N ILE A 307 -19.48 -17.93 -9.11
CA ILE A 307 -19.23 -16.63 -9.77
C ILE A 307 -20.51 -15.81 -9.90
N GLN A 308 -21.64 -16.45 -10.25
CA GLN A 308 -22.94 -15.76 -10.36
C GLN A 308 -23.44 -15.22 -9.02
N SER A 309 -23.07 -15.88 -7.91
CA SER A 309 -23.46 -15.46 -6.57
C SER A 309 -22.55 -14.35 -6.03
N ASP A 310 -21.26 -14.39 -6.37
CA ASP A 310 -20.26 -13.42 -5.95
C ASP A 310 -19.21 -13.22 -7.05
N GLU A 311 -19.34 -12.14 -7.82
CA GLU A 311 -18.44 -11.79 -8.92
C GLU A 311 -17.01 -11.48 -8.45
N SER A 312 -16.77 -11.30 -7.14
CA SER A 312 -15.43 -11.07 -6.61
C SER A 312 -14.60 -12.35 -6.48
N LEU A 313 -15.25 -13.52 -6.46
CA LEU A 313 -14.59 -14.81 -6.36
C LEU A 313 -13.76 -15.13 -7.60
N PHE A 314 -12.69 -15.89 -7.42
CA PHE A 314 -11.83 -16.38 -8.51
C PHE A 314 -11.04 -15.31 -9.27
N LYS A 315 -11.18 -14.01 -8.94
CA LYS A 315 -10.39 -12.91 -9.55
C LYS A 315 -8.88 -13.09 -9.39
N ASN A 316 -8.48 -13.68 -8.26
CA ASN A 316 -7.09 -13.98 -7.94
C ASN A 316 -6.66 -15.37 -8.45
N GLY A 317 -7.44 -15.98 -9.35
CA GLY A 317 -7.13 -17.31 -9.90
C GLY A 317 -7.28 -18.44 -8.87
N GLU A 318 -8.03 -18.24 -7.79
CA GLU A 318 -8.31 -19.29 -6.81
C GLU A 318 -8.98 -20.50 -7.49
N THR A 319 -8.75 -21.71 -6.99
CA THR A 319 -9.48 -22.90 -7.47
C THR A 319 -10.81 -23.05 -6.74
N VAL A 320 -11.76 -23.80 -7.32
CA VAL A 320 -13.05 -24.10 -6.63
C VAL A 320 -12.81 -24.77 -5.28
N ASP A 321 -11.83 -25.68 -5.23
CA ASP A 321 -11.40 -26.36 -4.02
C ASP A 321 -10.91 -25.36 -2.94
N ALA A 322 -10.09 -24.38 -3.32
CA ALA A 322 -9.61 -23.34 -2.42
C ALA A 322 -10.75 -22.45 -1.86
N VAL A 323 -11.68 -22.02 -2.72
CA VAL A 323 -12.84 -21.20 -2.30
C VAL A 323 -13.77 -21.99 -1.38
N VAL A 324 -14.02 -23.26 -1.69
CA VAL A 324 -14.85 -24.13 -0.85
C VAL A 324 -14.17 -24.45 0.48
N CYS A 325 -12.86 -24.63 0.52
CA CYS A 325 -12.11 -24.87 1.75
C CYS A 325 -11.95 -23.60 2.61
N GLY A 326 -11.90 -22.42 1.99
CA GLY A 326 -11.80 -21.12 2.67
C GLY A 326 -13.12 -20.56 3.18
N CYS A 327 -14.25 -21.17 2.81
CA CYS A 327 -15.55 -20.91 3.44
C CYS A 327 -15.53 -21.52 4.83
#